data_AF-A0A7Y8H792-F1
#
_entry.id   AF-A0A7Y8H792-F1
#
_cell.length_a   1.000
_cell.length_b   1.000
_cell.length_c   1.000
_cell.angle_alpha   90.00
_cell.angle_beta   90.00
_cell.angle_gamma   90.00
#
_symmetry.space_group_name_H-M   'P 1'
#
loop_
_entity.id
_entity.type
_entity.pdbx_description
1 polymer ?
#
loop_
_entity_poly.entity_id
_entity_poly.type
_entity_poly.pdbx_seq_one_letter_code
_entity_poly.pdbx_strand_id
1 'polypeptide(L)'
;MQKLIVLFSILFLINANPQGIVIKSLQVYTSDNSVSIPVVDETNRLVIEFDVKSPAYPELNIVFRFCNRDWSPLDNAFFLNQGKNIAYYPDFERLPLTVEDADYHFRGEFPDKNGYVDFPYSGKWQFNIVSANDTSIVYASGRFYVVYQQLKMNVTLKNEELEDETFFPSDLAKVFNITSGFNLPDELFPFNVDFLEIVENKKIDYPYIIDRKFNTNRRQFYWNADRKFTFTARDIRPGNEYRVADFRNTNKFISKDINAQFDGLEYSRFFKQGKHDLNGGFLLTDFNDEFATYLNVKFSFRPPEDFSGKIFITGSFNDWKVQPEFELENIYGVYQKIIKLKRGRYDYQYVAADNINGELKNIDWFIFEGNNWETTNEYNIFLFYKDQNFGGYDRIISHYKLIKK
;
A
#
# COMPACT_ATOMS: atom_id res chain seq x y z
N MET A 1 -39.04 -12.59 33.82
CA MET A 1 -37.98 -11.66 33.39
C MET A 1 -37.74 -11.89 31.90
N GLN A 2 -38.35 -11.08 31.05
CA GLN A 2 -38.17 -11.10 29.60
C GLN A 2 -36.77 -10.57 29.25
N LYS A 3 -35.97 -11.35 28.53
CA LYS A 3 -34.73 -10.87 27.93
C LYS A 3 -35.07 -10.18 26.61
N LEU A 4 -34.92 -8.86 26.61
CA LEU A 4 -35.00 -8.00 25.43
C LEU A 4 -33.76 -8.27 24.57
N ILE A 5 -33.93 -8.87 23.39
CA ILE A 5 -32.88 -9.01 22.39
C ILE A 5 -32.93 -7.73 21.55
N VAL A 6 -31.94 -6.85 21.74
CA VAL A 6 -31.74 -5.68 20.88
C VAL A 6 -30.97 -6.15 19.65
N LEU A 7 -31.66 -6.21 18.52
CA LEU A 7 -31.07 -6.51 17.21
C LEU A 7 -30.42 -5.21 16.69
N PHE A 8 -29.09 -5.14 16.68
CA PHE A 8 -28.36 -4.04 16.05
C PHE A 8 -28.24 -4.33 14.55
N SER A 9 -29.18 -3.82 13.76
CA SER A 9 -29.10 -3.81 12.31
C SER A 9 -28.10 -2.75 11.86
N ILE A 10 -26.91 -3.17 11.46
CA ILE A 10 -25.94 -2.32 10.77
C ILE A 10 -26.47 -2.11 9.35
N LEU A 11 -27.15 -0.98 9.12
CA LEU A 11 -27.44 -0.50 7.78
C LEU A 11 -26.13 -0.04 7.14
N PHE A 12 -25.69 -0.75 6.10
CA PHE A 12 -24.74 -0.20 5.14
C PHE A 12 -25.41 1.00 4.47
N LEU A 13 -24.97 2.21 4.81
CA LEU A 13 -25.25 3.40 4.03
C LEU A 13 -24.54 3.23 2.69
N ILE A 14 -25.30 2.85 1.67
CA ILE A 14 -24.93 3.12 0.29
C ILE A 14 -24.88 4.65 0.20
N ASN A 15 -23.68 5.23 0.19
CA ASN A 15 -23.49 6.63 -0.14
C ASN A 15 -23.97 6.81 -1.58
N ALA A 16 -25.24 7.17 -1.74
CA ALA A 16 -25.76 7.69 -2.99
C ALA A 16 -25.02 9.00 -3.23
N ASN A 17 -24.02 8.97 -4.09
CA ASN A 17 -23.25 10.15 -4.45
C ASN A 17 -24.15 11.09 -5.27
N PRO A 18 -24.62 12.23 -4.73
CA PRO A 18 -25.61 13.07 -5.40
C PRO A 18 -25.06 13.69 -6.70
N GLN A 19 -23.74 13.72 -6.90
CA GLN A 19 -23.07 14.27 -8.09
C GLN A 19 -22.64 13.20 -9.11
N GLY A 20 -22.76 11.90 -8.82
CA GLY A 20 -22.36 10.82 -9.73
C GLY A 20 -20.84 10.75 -10.02
N ILE A 21 -20.01 11.33 -9.16
CA ILE A 21 -18.55 11.32 -9.27
C ILE A 21 -17.97 9.95 -8.85
N VAL A 22 -17.03 9.41 -9.62
CA VAL A 22 -16.27 8.22 -9.24
C VAL A 22 -14.80 8.43 -9.53
N ILE A 23 -13.95 8.32 -8.50
CA ILE A 23 -12.50 8.34 -8.65
C ILE A 23 -12.03 6.97 -9.13
N LYS A 24 -11.14 6.95 -10.12
CA LYS A 24 -10.57 5.74 -10.70
C LYS A 24 -9.06 5.86 -10.84
N SER A 25 -8.40 4.69 -10.87
CA SER A 25 -6.96 4.55 -11.09
C SER A 25 -6.10 5.51 -10.25
N LEU A 26 -6.42 5.65 -8.95
CA LEU A 26 -5.65 6.49 -8.04
C LEU A 26 -4.22 5.97 -7.91
N GLN A 27 -3.25 6.84 -8.21
CA GLN A 27 -1.82 6.62 -8.03
C GLN A 27 -1.27 7.63 -7.04
N VAL A 28 -0.44 7.14 -6.13
CA VAL A 28 0.27 7.96 -5.14
C VAL A 28 1.72 7.53 -5.12
N TYR A 29 2.62 8.45 -5.45
CA TYR A 29 4.03 8.19 -5.61
C TYR A 29 4.86 9.45 -5.35
N THR A 30 6.19 9.39 -5.51
CA THR A 30 7.06 10.56 -5.41
C THR A 30 7.64 10.93 -6.77
N SER A 31 7.96 12.21 -6.95
CA SER A 31 8.44 12.76 -8.24
C SER A 31 9.70 12.07 -8.79
N ASP A 32 10.47 11.40 -7.94
CA ASP A 32 11.67 10.64 -8.27
C ASP A 32 11.41 9.14 -8.54
N ASN A 33 10.28 8.59 -8.07
CA ASN A 33 9.97 7.18 -8.22
C ASN A 33 8.46 6.88 -8.21
N SER A 34 7.94 6.48 -9.37
CA SER A 34 6.50 6.18 -9.56
C SER A 34 6.05 4.79 -9.07
N VAL A 35 6.99 3.89 -8.78
CA VAL A 35 6.68 2.48 -8.49
C VAL A 35 6.95 2.05 -7.04
N SER A 36 7.57 2.89 -6.22
CA SER A 36 7.75 2.62 -4.78
C SER A 36 6.62 3.23 -3.93
N ILE A 37 6.65 3.00 -2.61
CA ILE A 37 5.75 3.71 -1.69
C ILE A 37 6.09 5.20 -1.62
N PRO A 38 5.11 6.08 -1.40
CA PRO A 38 5.36 7.51 -1.35
C PRO A 38 6.03 7.93 -0.03
N VAL A 39 7.34 8.16 -0.08
CA VAL A 39 8.15 8.72 1.02
C VAL A 39 8.66 10.08 0.60
N VAL A 40 7.98 11.13 1.05
CA VAL A 40 8.31 12.52 0.75
C VAL A 40 9.45 12.99 1.65
N ASP A 41 10.48 13.58 1.05
CA ASP A 41 11.60 14.20 1.76
C ASP A 41 11.89 15.62 1.21
N GLU A 42 13.05 16.18 1.54
CA GLU A 42 13.45 17.53 1.11
C GLU A 42 13.83 17.61 -0.39
N THR A 43 14.00 16.47 -1.05
CA THR A 43 14.53 16.35 -2.42
C THR A 43 13.47 16.01 -3.47
N ASN A 44 12.33 15.47 -3.03
CA ASN A 44 11.25 15.05 -3.91
C ASN A 44 9.90 15.70 -3.52
N ARG A 45 8.84 15.36 -4.26
CA ARG A 45 7.46 15.81 -4.01
C ARG A 45 6.52 14.62 -4.07
N LEU A 46 5.42 14.70 -3.32
CA LEU A 46 4.29 13.79 -3.47
C LEU A 46 3.61 14.05 -4.81
N VAL A 47 3.30 13.00 -5.55
CA VAL A 47 2.47 13.07 -6.76
C VAL A 47 1.20 12.29 -6.52
N ILE A 48 0.06 12.92 -6.78
CA ILE A 48 -1.27 12.30 -6.73
C ILE A 48 -1.87 12.41 -8.13
N GLU A 49 -2.28 11.27 -8.68
CA GLU A 49 -2.79 11.17 -10.03
C GLU A 49 -4.01 10.25 -10.08
N PHE A 50 -5.09 10.66 -10.73
CA PHE A 50 -6.30 9.84 -10.84
C PHE A 50 -7.20 10.30 -11.98
N ASP A 51 -8.08 9.39 -12.41
CA ASP A 51 -9.16 9.70 -13.34
C ASP A 51 -10.47 9.93 -12.58
N VAL A 52 -11.39 10.68 -13.19
CA VAL A 52 -12.71 10.96 -12.66
C VAL A 52 -13.77 10.64 -13.69
N LYS A 53 -14.73 9.77 -13.35
CA LYS A 53 -16.02 9.68 -14.06
C LYS A 53 -16.95 10.74 -13.47
N SER A 54 -17.42 11.67 -14.28
CA SER A 54 -18.30 12.75 -13.84
C SER A 54 -19.11 13.34 -15.01
N PRO A 55 -20.43 13.58 -14.84
CA PRO A 55 -21.27 14.18 -15.89
C PRO A 55 -20.94 15.66 -16.15
N ALA A 56 -20.36 16.35 -15.18
CA ALA A 56 -19.96 17.76 -15.24
C ALA A 56 -18.49 17.93 -14.81
N TYR A 57 -17.96 19.15 -14.89
CA TYR A 57 -16.60 19.43 -14.42
C TYR A 57 -16.49 19.06 -12.93
N PRO A 58 -15.48 18.28 -12.50
CA PRO A 58 -15.40 17.81 -11.11
C PRO A 58 -15.14 18.96 -10.13
N GLU A 59 -16.01 19.11 -9.13
CA GLU A 59 -15.83 20.05 -8.02
C GLU A 59 -15.26 19.33 -6.79
N LEU A 60 -13.94 19.14 -6.79
CA LEU A 60 -13.22 18.39 -5.77
C LEU A 60 -12.25 19.28 -5.00
N ASN A 61 -11.89 18.87 -3.78
CA ASN A 61 -10.74 19.36 -3.03
C ASN A 61 -9.91 18.17 -2.55
N ILE A 62 -8.63 18.39 -2.26
CA ILE A 62 -7.78 17.37 -1.64
C ILE A 62 -7.36 17.87 -0.26
N VAL A 63 -7.77 17.15 0.79
CA VAL A 63 -7.52 17.51 2.19
C VAL A 63 -6.44 16.61 2.77
N PHE A 64 -5.36 17.20 3.26
CA PHE A 64 -4.23 16.51 3.89
C PHE A 64 -4.36 16.52 5.41
N ARG A 65 -4.05 15.39 6.05
CA ARG A 65 -4.11 15.20 7.50
C ARG A 65 -2.90 14.42 7.99
N PHE A 66 -2.28 14.91 9.05
CA PHE A 66 -1.26 14.18 9.79
C PHE A 66 -1.91 13.07 10.63
N CYS A 67 -1.27 11.91 10.71
CA CYS A 67 -1.79 10.72 11.37
C CYS A 67 -0.87 10.23 12.51
N ASN A 68 -1.47 9.52 13.46
CA ASN A 68 -0.74 8.76 14.46
C ASN A 68 -0.17 7.44 13.87
N ARG A 69 0.49 6.65 14.74
CA ARG A 69 1.00 5.31 14.43
C ARG A 69 0.03 4.40 13.67
N ASP A 70 -1.27 4.45 13.99
CA ASP A 70 -2.32 3.59 13.43
C ASP A 70 -3.03 4.20 12.22
N TRP A 71 -2.42 5.18 11.55
CA TRP A 71 -2.99 5.91 10.42
C TRP A 71 -4.28 6.69 10.74
N SER A 72 -4.58 6.92 12.02
CA SER A 72 -5.72 7.74 12.42
C SER A 72 -5.34 9.22 12.46
N PRO A 73 -6.12 10.12 11.82
CA PRO A 73 -5.85 11.55 11.85
C PRO A 73 -5.79 12.11 13.27
N LEU A 74 -4.80 12.96 13.54
CA LEU A 74 -4.73 13.69 14.79
C LEU A 74 -5.61 14.95 14.72
N ASP A 75 -6.62 15.01 15.57
CA ASP A 75 -7.49 16.19 15.71
C ASP A 75 -6.89 17.17 16.73
N ASN A 76 -5.88 17.91 16.28
CA ASN A 76 -5.18 18.92 17.06
C ASN A 76 -4.84 20.11 16.17
N ALA A 77 -5.08 21.33 16.65
CA ALA A 77 -4.92 22.58 15.92
C ALA A 77 -3.56 22.74 15.22
N PHE A 78 -2.47 22.24 15.82
CA PHE A 78 -1.14 22.28 15.21
C PHE A 78 -1.02 21.33 14.01
N PHE A 79 -1.53 20.11 14.14
CA PHE A 79 -1.44 19.07 13.09
C PHE A 79 -2.48 19.22 11.98
N LEU A 80 -3.52 20.03 12.19
CA LEU A 80 -4.46 20.41 11.13
C LEU A 80 -3.79 21.23 10.02
N ASN A 81 -2.68 21.91 10.32
CA ASN A 81 -1.95 22.81 9.41
C ASN A 81 -2.90 23.79 8.68
N GLN A 82 -3.75 24.48 9.46
CA GLN A 82 -4.84 25.29 8.94
C GLN A 82 -4.37 26.30 7.88
N GLY A 83 -5.04 26.28 6.71
CA GLY A 83 -4.73 27.15 5.58
C GLY A 83 -3.61 26.64 4.68
N LYS A 84 -2.91 25.56 5.09
CA LYS A 84 -1.84 24.90 4.32
C LYS A 84 -2.06 23.38 4.18
N ASN A 85 -3.30 22.94 4.25
CA ASN A 85 -3.67 21.53 4.29
C ASN A 85 -4.71 21.13 3.24
N ILE A 86 -5.07 22.04 2.33
CA ILE A 86 -6.12 21.80 1.33
C ILE A 86 -5.63 22.29 -0.03
N ALA A 87 -5.62 21.38 -1.00
CA ALA A 87 -5.52 21.75 -2.41
C ALA A 87 -6.93 22.10 -2.91
N TYR A 88 -7.17 23.39 -3.12
CA TYR A 88 -8.44 23.90 -3.59
C TYR A 88 -8.55 23.82 -5.11
N TYR A 89 -9.72 23.37 -5.60
CA TYR A 89 -10.09 23.40 -7.01
C TYR A 89 -8.99 22.86 -7.95
N PRO A 90 -8.67 21.55 -7.87
CA PRO A 90 -7.70 20.93 -8.74
C PRO A 90 -8.06 21.13 -10.21
N ASP A 91 -7.04 21.33 -11.04
CA ASP A 91 -7.19 21.52 -12.48
C ASP A 91 -7.29 20.17 -13.19
N PHE A 92 -8.35 19.98 -13.98
CA PHE A 92 -8.67 18.70 -14.61
C PHE A 92 -8.52 18.79 -16.12
N GLU A 93 -7.82 17.82 -16.69
CA GLU A 93 -7.71 17.64 -18.13
C GLU A 93 -8.81 16.68 -18.63
N ARG A 94 -9.33 16.92 -19.84
CA ARG A 94 -10.30 16.02 -20.47
C ARG A 94 -9.59 14.78 -21.01
N LEU A 95 -10.10 13.60 -20.71
CA LEU A 95 -9.62 12.37 -21.32
C LEU A 95 -10.04 12.27 -22.79
N PRO A 96 -9.31 11.51 -23.63
CA PRO A 96 -9.72 11.21 -25.00
C PRO A 96 -11.12 10.60 -25.07
N LEU A 97 -11.88 10.91 -26.13
CA LEU A 97 -13.27 10.44 -26.31
C LEU A 97 -13.40 8.90 -26.41
N THR A 98 -12.31 8.21 -26.71
CA THR A 98 -12.21 6.74 -26.74
C THR A 98 -12.18 6.11 -25.34
N VAL A 99 -11.93 6.89 -24.30
CA VAL A 99 -11.95 6.45 -22.90
C VAL A 99 -13.37 6.62 -22.34
N GLU A 100 -14.16 5.55 -22.39
CA GLU A 100 -15.60 5.61 -22.01
C GLU A 100 -15.83 5.62 -20.48
N ASP A 101 -14.90 5.03 -19.75
CA ASP A 101 -15.06 4.68 -18.33
C ASP A 101 -14.64 5.81 -17.37
N ALA A 102 -14.08 6.91 -17.87
CA ALA A 102 -13.75 8.13 -17.13
C ALA A 102 -13.80 9.35 -18.07
N ASP A 103 -13.96 10.56 -17.52
CA ASP A 103 -14.19 11.77 -18.31
C ASP A 103 -13.08 12.83 -18.14
N TYR A 104 -12.40 12.81 -16.99
CA TYR A 104 -11.35 13.76 -16.63
C TYR A 104 -10.16 13.07 -15.98
N HIS A 105 -9.01 13.73 -16.04
CA HIS A 105 -7.76 13.32 -15.43
C HIS A 105 -7.19 14.45 -14.56
N PHE A 106 -6.62 14.10 -13.42
CA PHE A 106 -5.90 15.03 -12.55
C PHE A 106 -4.51 14.48 -12.26
N ARG A 107 -3.52 15.37 -12.27
CA ARG A 107 -2.18 15.14 -11.74
C ARG A 107 -1.71 16.36 -10.96
N GLY A 108 -1.38 16.17 -9.68
CA GLY A 108 -0.90 17.23 -8.80
C GLY A 108 0.38 16.84 -8.07
N GLU A 109 1.23 17.84 -7.79
CA GLU A 109 2.46 17.67 -7.02
C GLU A 109 2.41 18.51 -5.72
N PHE A 110 2.78 17.90 -4.60
CA PHE A 110 2.69 18.50 -3.26
C PHE A 110 4.02 18.34 -2.48
N PRO A 111 4.45 19.33 -1.67
CA PRO A 111 3.88 20.67 -1.48
C PRO A 111 3.71 21.43 -2.81
N ASP A 112 2.59 22.13 -2.97
CA ASP A 112 2.28 22.81 -4.22
C ASP A 112 3.07 24.12 -4.35
N LYS A 113 3.21 24.62 -5.59
CA LYS A 113 4.00 25.84 -5.86
C LYS A 113 3.37 27.11 -5.30
N ASN A 114 2.06 27.13 -5.09
CA ASN A 114 1.33 28.30 -4.60
C ASN A 114 1.29 28.36 -3.06
N GLY A 115 1.71 27.29 -2.37
CA GLY A 115 1.84 27.23 -0.92
C GLY A 115 0.53 26.96 -0.18
N TYR A 116 -0.48 26.39 -0.85
CA TYR A 116 -1.75 25.96 -0.24
C TYR A 116 -1.64 24.65 0.54
N VAL A 117 -0.61 23.87 0.28
CA VAL A 117 -0.31 22.59 0.90
C VAL A 117 1.16 22.56 1.29
N ASP A 118 1.42 22.24 2.56
CA ASP A 118 2.76 22.05 3.11
C ASP A 118 2.76 20.88 4.11
N PHE A 119 3.93 20.29 4.36
CA PHE A 119 4.10 19.12 5.23
C PHE A 119 5.08 19.39 6.38
N PRO A 120 4.80 20.34 7.29
CA PRO A 120 5.78 20.83 8.27
C PRO A 120 6.27 19.77 9.30
N TYR A 121 5.65 18.59 9.33
CA TYR A 121 5.93 17.54 10.31
C TYR A 121 6.27 16.23 9.59
N SER A 122 7.42 15.65 9.94
CA SER A 122 7.76 14.27 9.57
C SER A 122 6.84 13.29 10.29
N GLY A 123 6.33 12.28 9.59
CA GLY A 123 5.39 11.31 10.15
C GLY A 123 4.54 10.64 9.08
N LYS A 124 3.44 10.05 9.51
CA LYS A 124 2.43 9.44 8.64
C LYS A 124 1.42 10.51 8.23
N TRP A 125 1.10 10.58 6.95
CA TRP A 125 0.11 11.50 6.41
C TRP A 125 -0.90 10.76 5.54
N GLN A 126 -2.13 11.22 5.57
CA GLN A 126 -3.14 10.80 4.62
C GLN A 126 -3.70 12.00 3.86
N PHE A 127 -4.25 11.74 2.69
CA PHE A 127 -5.07 12.71 1.97
C PHE A 127 -6.44 12.10 1.66
N ASN A 128 -7.45 12.96 1.61
CA ASN A 128 -8.81 12.61 1.20
C ASN A 128 -9.20 13.47 0.01
N ILE A 129 -9.67 12.84 -1.06
CA ILE A 129 -10.31 13.51 -2.20
C ILE A 129 -11.78 13.68 -1.83
N VAL A 130 -12.21 14.91 -1.63
CA VAL A 130 -13.53 15.25 -1.08
C VAL A 130 -14.32 16.16 -2.00
N SER A 131 -15.63 16.26 -1.79
CA SER A 131 -16.44 17.28 -2.45
C SER A 131 -15.99 18.69 -2.06
N ALA A 132 -15.95 19.62 -3.02
CA ALA A 132 -15.59 21.00 -2.75
C ALA A 132 -16.61 21.72 -1.83
N ASN A 133 -17.88 21.29 -1.87
CA ASN A 133 -18.98 21.89 -1.13
C ASN A 133 -19.19 21.26 0.26
N ASP A 134 -18.84 19.99 0.44
CA ASP A 134 -18.95 19.25 1.70
C ASP A 134 -17.78 18.28 1.90
N THR A 135 -16.88 18.64 2.80
CA THR A 135 -15.66 17.86 3.08
C THR A 135 -15.93 16.52 3.78
N SER A 136 -17.16 16.29 4.26
CA SER A 136 -17.55 14.99 4.85
C SER A 136 -17.74 13.90 3.78
N ILE A 137 -17.98 14.29 2.52
CA ILE A 137 -18.12 13.38 1.40
C ILE A 137 -16.72 13.06 0.87
N VAL A 138 -16.22 11.88 1.21
CA VAL A 138 -14.92 11.36 0.74
C VAL A 138 -15.13 10.39 -0.43
N TYR A 139 -14.49 10.67 -1.56
CA TYR A 139 -14.55 9.83 -2.75
C TYR A 139 -13.42 8.80 -2.85
N ALA A 140 -12.23 9.18 -2.38
CA ALA A 140 -11.06 8.31 -2.31
C ALA A 140 -10.05 8.88 -1.30
N SER A 141 -9.13 8.04 -0.85
CA SER A 141 -8.07 8.45 0.06
C SER A 141 -6.78 7.70 -0.22
N GLY A 142 -5.67 8.24 0.25
CA GLY A 142 -4.36 7.62 0.14
C GLY A 142 -3.47 7.98 1.31
N ARG A 143 -2.38 7.23 1.46
CA ARG A 143 -1.42 7.33 2.58
C ARG A 143 -0.02 7.54 2.04
N PHE A 144 0.77 8.32 2.77
CA PHE A 144 2.18 8.56 2.46
C PHE A 144 2.96 8.91 3.72
N TYR A 145 4.28 8.89 3.60
CA TYR A 145 5.21 9.24 4.67
C TYR A 145 5.88 10.56 4.33
N VAL A 146 6.17 11.35 5.36
CA VAL A 146 7.02 12.55 5.27
C VAL A 146 8.21 12.33 6.18
N VAL A 147 9.43 12.51 5.67
CA VAL A 147 10.65 12.22 6.43
C VAL A 147 11.64 13.37 6.31
N TYR A 148 12.15 13.79 7.47
CA TYR A 148 13.26 14.71 7.59
C TYR A 148 14.41 14.00 8.30
N GLN A 149 15.48 13.71 7.56
CA GLN A 149 16.54 12.83 8.03
C GLN A 149 17.35 13.51 9.15
N GLN A 150 17.28 12.98 10.38
CA GLN A 150 18.02 13.52 11.54
C GLN A 150 19.24 12.69 11.93
N LEU A 151 19.29 11.41 11.51
CA LEU A 151 20.40 10.51 11.78
C LEU A 151 20.53 9.49 10.65
N LYS A 152 21.63 8.73 10.61
CA LYS A 152 21.80 7.62 9.67
C LYS A 152 21.71 6.28 10.41
N MET A 153 20.90 5.36 9.89
CA MET A 153 20.87 3.97 10.34
C MET A 153 21.88 3.12 9.57
N ASN A 154 22.52 2.20 10.27
CA ASN A 154 23.29 1.10 9.70
C ASN A 154 22.42 -0.14 9.69
N VAL A 155 21.95 -0.53 8.51
CA VAL A 155 21.04 -1.67 8.33
C VAL A 155 21.80 -2.84 7.74
N THR A 156 21.64 -4.02 8.34
CA THR A 156 22.18 -5.29 7.83
C THR A 156 21.05 -6.28 7.62
N LEU A 157 21.12 -7.04 6.53
CA LEU A 157 20.20 -8.14 6.22
C LEU A 157 21.00 -9.45 6.16
N LYS A 158 20.48 -10.49 6.82
CA LYS A 158 21.04 -11.85 6.81
C LYS A 158 19.97 -12.87 6.49
N ASN A 159 20.33 -13.92 5.77
CA ASN A 159 19.46 -15.06 5.54
C ASN A 159 19.50 -15.97 6.77
N GLU A 160 18.34 -16.36 7.27
CA GLU A 160 18.18 -17.30 8.38
C GLU A 160 16.99 -18.23 8.10
N GLU A 161 16.92 -19.37 8.78
CA GLU A 161 15.75 -20.24 8.77
C GLU A 161 15.09 -20.20 10.15
N LEU A 162 13.76 -20.23 10.17
CA LEU A 162 12.99 -20.34 11.40
C LEU A 162 13.07 -21.79 11.93
N GLU A 163 13.41 -21.92 13.21
CA GLU A 163 13.55 -23.20 13.91
C GLU A 163 12.47 -23.40 14.99
N ASP A 164 11.46 -22.54 15.04
CA ASP A 164 10.41 -22.57 16.06
C ASP A 164 9.33 -23.63 15.82
N GLU A 165 9.13 -24.03 14.57
CA GLU A 165 8.21 -25.09 14.17
C GLU A 165 8.72 -25.85 12.94
N THR A 166 8.06 -26.97 12.62
CA THR A 166 8.35 -27.71 11.39
C THR A 166 7.54 -27.14 10.24
N PHE A 167 8.23 -26.59 9.25
CA PHE A 167 7.62 -26.03 8.05
C PHE A 167 7.59 -27.07 6.93
N PHE A 168 6.42 -27.24 6.30
CA PHE A 168 6.28 -28.02 5.07
C PHE A 168 5.47 -27.22 4.04
N PRO A 169 6.04 -26.94 2.85
CA PRO A 169 7.42 -27.20 2.44
C PRO A 169 8.47 -26.39 3.24
N SER A 170 9.71 -26.87 3.31
CA SER A 170 10.79 -26.26 4.11
C SER A 170 11.15 -24.84 3.69
N ASP A 171 10.89 -24.48 2.43
CA ASP A 171 11.07 -23.11 1.92
C ASP A 171 10.30 -22.06 2.74
N LEU A 172 9.20 -22.42 3.41
CA LEU A 172 8.46 -21.52 4.30
C LEU A 172 9.23 -21.10 5.56
N ALA A 173 10.30 -21.83 5.92
CA ALA A 173 11.19 -21.48 7.01
C ALA A 173 12.17 -20.35 6.66
N LYS A 174 12.43 -20.11 5.35
CA LYS A 174 13.39 -19.11 4.88
C LYS A 174 12.96 -17.69 5.25
N VAL A 175 13.78 -16.96 5.98
CA VAL A 175 13.50 -15.59 6.41
C VAL A 175 14.72 -14.70 6.28
N PHE A 176 14.49 -13.40 6.30
CA PHE A 176 15.50 -12.39 6.50
C PHE A 176 15.49 -11.91 7.94
N ASN A 177 16.69 -11.78 8.49
CA ASN A 177 16.97 -11.05 9.71
C ASN A 177 17.46 -9.65 9.33
N ILE A 178 16.61 -8.64 9.52
CA ILE A 178 16.94 -7.23 9.31
C ILE A 178 17.24 -6.59 10.66
N THR A 179 18.48 -6.16 10.83
CA THR A 179 18.96 -5.44 12.02
C THR A 179 19.34 -4.01 11.65
N SER A 180 18.75 -3.06 12.36
CA SER A 180 18.97 -1.62 12.19
C SER A 180 19.62 -1.06 13.45
N GLY A 181 20.87 -0.61 13.34
CA GLY A 181 21.62 0.00 14.43
C GLY A 181 21.92 1.47 14.18
N PHE A 182 21.87 2.29 15.22
CA PHE A 182 22.20 3.72 15.12
C PHE A 182 22.69 4.29 16.45
N ASN A 183 23.38 5.45 16.36
CA ASN A 183 23.66 6.29 17.51
C ASN A 183 22.71 7.50 17.45
N LEU A 184 22.00 7.76 18.54
CA LEU A 184 21.07 8.87 18.67
C LEU A 184 21.85 10.18 18.88
N PRO A 185 21.59 11.24 18.09
CA PRO A 185 22.17 12.57 18.32
C PRO A 185 21.89 13.14 19.70
N ASP A 186 22.74 14.05 20.17
CA ASP A 186 22.66 14.59 21.53
C ASP A 186 21.40 15.44 21.76
N GLU A 187 20.89 16.08 20.71
CA GLU A 187 19.69 16.92 20.71
C GLU A 187 18.39 16.13 20.95
N LEU A 188 18.42 14.81 20.73
CA LEU A 188 17.26 13.93 20.90
C LEU A 188 17.31 13.22 22.25
N PHE A 189 16.19 13.04 22.93
CA PHE A 189 16.18 12.36 24.21
C PHE A 189 16.05 10.83 24.04
N PRO A 190 16.95 10.01 24.61
CA PRO A 190 16.94 8.55 24.42
C PRO A 190 15.61 7.86 24.76
N PHE A 191 14.87 8.34 25.77
CA PHE A 191 13.59 7.75 26.17
C PHE A 191 12.45 7.98 25.19
N ASN A 192 12.60 8.91 24.24
CA ASN A 192 11.57 9.20 23.25
C ASN A 192 11.71 8.36 21.97
N VAL A 193 12.77 7.57 21.80
CA VAL A 193 12.82 6.54 20.74
C VAL A 193 11.74 5.49 21.05
N ASP A 194 10.78 5.29 20.13
CA ASP A 194 9.57 4.51 20.41
C ASP A 194 9.57 3.15 19.69
N PHE A 195 9.55 3.15 18.35
CA PHE A 195 9.51 1.91 17.57
C PHE A 195 10.17 2.06 16.21
N LEU A 196 10.40 0.92 15.56
CA LEU A 196 10.85 0.84 14.18
C LEU A 196 9.80 0.10 13.34
N GLU A 197 9.51 0.62 12.16
CA GLU A 197 8.54 0.06 11.22
C GLU A 197 9.25 -0.32 9.93
N ILE A 198 9.02 -1.54 9.44
CA ILE A 198 9.54 -2.02 8.16
C ILE A 198 8.35 -2.32 7.24
N VAL A 199 8.29 -1.64 6.11
CA VAL A 199 7.30 -1.87 5.06
C VAL A 199 7.99 -2.59 3.91
N GLU A 200 7.54 -3.81 3.62
CA GLU A 200 7.96 -4.56 2.44
C GLU A 200 7.18 -4.07 1.22
N ASN A 201 7.91 -3.71 0.16
CA ASN A 201 7.38 -3.28 -1.13
C ASN A 201 6.31 -2.19 -0.92
N LYS A 202 5.08 -2.46 -1.38
CA LYS A 202 3.91 -1.57 -1.22
C LYS A 202 2.93 -2.00 -0.12
N LYS A 203 3.28 -2.97 0.74
CA LYS A 203 2.37 -3.52 1.77
C LYS A 203 2.26 -2.62 3.01
N ILE A 204 1.82 -1.37 2.84
CA ILE A 204 1.67 -0.38 3.92
C ILE A 204 0.74 -0.86 5.04
N ASP A 205 -0.28 -1.67 4.71
CA ASP A 205 -1.23 -2.24 5.67
C ASP A 205 -0.70 -3.47 6.43
N TYR A 206 0.48 -4.00 6.06
CA TYR A 206 1.10 -5.17 6.68
C TYR A 206 2.55 -4.91 7.12
N PRO A 207 2.83 -3.88 7.94
CA PRO A 207 4.19 -3.55 8.35
C PRO A 207 4.71 -4.52 9.41
N TYR A 208 6.03 -4.72 9.43
CA TYR A 208 6.73 -5.33 10.55
C TYR A 208 7.09 -4.26 11.58
N ILE A 209 6.48 -4.30 12.76
CA ILE A 209 6.73 -3.32 13.83
C ILE A 209 7.58 -3.93 14.95
N ILE A 210 8.70 -3.30 15.26
CA ILE A 210 9.57 -3.62 16.41
C ILE A 210 9.35 -2.52 17.47
N ASP A 211 8.62 -2.85 18.53
CA ASP A 211 8.31 -1.93 19.63
C ASP A 211 9.42 -1.97 20.70
N ARG A 212 9.81 -0.83 21.25
CA ARG A 212 10.80 -0.75 22.33
C ARG A 212 10.34 -1.42 23.63
N LYS A 213 9.04 -1.49 23.89
CA LYS A 213 8.49 -1.87 25.20
C LYS A 213 8.71 -3.33 25.55
N PHE A 214 8.87 -4.20 24.56
CA PHE A 214 9.01 -5.63 24.80
C PHE A 214 9.81 -6.33 23.69
N ASN A 215 10.49 -7.40 24.07
CA ASN A 215 11.20 -8.29 23.16
C ASN A 215 10.42 -9.59 22.99
N THR A 216 10.42 -10.10 21.77
CA THR A 216 9.97 -11.45 21.42
C THR A 216 11.10 -12.18 20.69
N ASN A 217 10.92 -13.48 20.39
CA ASN A 217 11.89 -14.24 19.60
C ASN A 217 12.07 -13.66 18.18
N ARG A 218 11.05 -12.98 17.64
CA ARG A 218 11.02 -12.45 16.28
C ARG A 218 11.22 -10.93 16.20
N ARG A 219 10.93 -10.18 17.27
CA ARG A 219 11.09 -8.72 17.38
C ARG A 219 11.99 -8.40 18.55
N GLN A 220 13.17 -7.83 18.29
CA GLN A 220 14.15 -7.55 19.33
C GLN A 220 14.58 -6.09 19.29
N PHE A 221 14.73 -5.51 20.47
CA PHE A 221 15.19 -4.16 20.75
C PHE A 221 16.30 -4.23 21.79
N TYR A 222 17.37 -3.48 21.54
CA TYR A 222 18.48 -3.30 22.46
C TYR A 222 18.88 -1.83 22.55
N TRP A 223 19.10 -1.37 23.78
CA TRP A 223 19.63 -0.04 24.09
C TRP A 223 20.72 -0.18 25.14
N ASN A 224 21.88 0.44 24.90
CA ASN A 224 23.03 0.38 25.80
C ASN A 224 22.90 1.30 27.04
N ALA A 225 21.69 1.78 27.35
CA ALA A 225 21.40 2.81 28.36
C ALA A 225 22.07 4.18 28.12
N ASP A 226 22.57 4.43 26.91
CA ASP A 226 23.19 5.69 26.50
C ASP A 226 22.61 6.13 25.12
N ARG A 227 23.40 6.18 24.04
CA ARG A 227 22.94 6.66 22.73
C ARG A 227 22.84 5.57 21.66
N LYS A 228 23.25 4.33 21.94
CA LYS A 228 23.30 3.27 20.93
C LYS A 228 22.07 2.38 21.00
N PHE A 229 21.37 2.28 19.88
CA PHE A 229 20.14 1.51 19.73
C PHE A 229 20.27 0.48 18.61
N THR A 230 19.59 -0.65 18.78
CA THR A 230 19.45 -1.70 17.78
C THR A 230 18.02 -2.21 17.78
N PHE A 231 17.41 -2.30 16.60
CA PHE A 231 16.13 -2.96 16.36
C PHE A 231 16.32 -4.10 15.36
N THR A 232 15.72 -5.25 15.62
CA THR A 232 15.88 -6.46 14.81
C THR A 232 14.54 -7.15 14.57
N ALA A 233 14.25 -7.47 13.32
CA ALA A 233 13.15 -8.33 12.89
C ALA A 233 13.73 -9.60 12.25
N ARG A 234 13.32 -10.78 12.75
CA ARG A 234 13.93 -12.09 12.40
C ARG A 234 13.03 -13.04 11.60
N ASP A 235 11.87 -12.60 11.14
CA ASP A 235 10.84 -13.46 10.51
C ASP A 235 10.31 -12.87 9.18
N ILE A 236 11.08 -12.00 8.53
CA ILE A 236 10.65 -11.35 7.30
C ILE A 236 10.80 -12.36 6.16
N ARG A 237 9.68 -12.92 5.69
CA ARG A 237 9.69 -13.86 4.57
C ARG A 237 9.80 -13.11 3.25
N PRO A 238 10.81 -13.41 2.40
CA PRO A 238 10.98 -12.73 1.12
C PRO A 238 9.88 -12.98 0.09
N GLY A 239 9.16 -14.10 0.17
CA GLY A 239 8.19 -14.46 -0.85
C GLY A 239 8.83 -14.73 -2.22
N ASN A 240 8.11 -14.39 -3.28
CA ASN A 240 8.54 -14.55 -4.67
C ASN A 240 8.21 -13.26 -5.45
N GLU A 241 8.82 -13.07 -6.62
CA GLU A 241 8.48 -11.95 -7.50
C GLU A 241 6.98 -11.98 -7.81
N TYR A 242 6.34 -10.81 -7.80
CA TYR A 242 4.93 -10.68 -8.14
C TYR A 242 4.65 -11.15 -9.56
N ARG A 243 3.39 -11.51 -9.81
CA ARG A 243 2.89 -11.78 -11.15
C ARG A 243 2.70 -10.44 -11.86
N VAL A 244 2.93 -10.43 -13.17
CA VAL A 244 2.83 -9.21 -13.98
C VAL A 244 1.70 -9.38 -14.99
N ALA A 245 0.73 -8.47 -14.95
CA ALA A 245 -0.29 -8.31 -15.98
C ALA A 245 0.04 -7.03 -16.77
N ASP A 246 0.57 -7.18 -17.98
CA ASP A 246 0.92 -6.05 -18.86
C ASP A 246 0.08 -6.10 -20.14
N PHE A 247 -0.89 -5.21 -20.22
CA PHE A 247 -1.82 -5.09 -21.33
C PHE A 247 -1.64 -3.78 -22.10
N ARG A 248 -0.46 -3.16 -22.03
CA ARG A 248 -0.12 -1.96 -22.80
C ARG A 248 0.03 -2.22 -24.30
N ASN A 249 0.31 -3.46 -24.71
CA ASN A 249 0.38 -3.82 -26.13
C ASN A 249 -1.03 -3.92 -26.73
N THR A 250 -1.42 -2.89 -27.48
CA THR A 250 -2.73 -2.74 -28.11
C THR A 250 -2.98 -3.78 -29.21
N ASN A 251 -1.94 -4.23 -29.92
CA ASN A 251 -2.07 -5.30 -30.93
C ASN A 251 -2.35 -6.67 -30.31
N LYS A 252 -1.97 -6.87 -29.05
CA LYS A 252 -2.17 -8.12 -28.31
C LYS A 252 -3.48 -8.12 -27.53
N PHE A 253 -3.85 -6.97 -26.96
CA PHE A 253 -5.04 -6.77 -26.13
C PHE A 253 -5.98 -5.75 -26.75
N ILE A 254 -6.61 -6.16 -27.86
CA ILE A 254 -7.45 -5.30 -28.72
C ILE A 254 -8.86 -5.11 -28.13
N SER A 255 -9.43 -6.16 -27.55
CA SER A 255 -10.80 -6.17 -27.01
C SER A 255 -10.91 -5.49 -25.64
N LYS A 256 -12.14 -5.10 -25.26
CA LYS A 256 -12.45 -4.59 -23.92
C LYS A 256 -12.36 -5.68 -22.85
N ASP A 257 -12.82 -6.89 -23.18
CA ASP A 257 -12.68 -8.07 -22.33
C ASP A 257 -11.41 -8.83 -22.69
N ILE A 258 -10.51 -9.00 -21.74
CA ILE A 258 -9.21 -9.66 -21.94
C ILE A 258 -8.89 -10.62 -20.80
N ASN A 259 -7.99 -11.56 -21.04
CA ASN A 259 -7.37 -12.34 -19.96
C ASN A 259 -6.12 -11.59 -19.44
N ALA A 260 -5.88 -11.65 -18.12
CA ALA A 260 -4.69 -11.03 -17.49
C ALA A 260 -3.39 -11.58 -18.08
N GLN A 261 -3.35 -12.89 -18.31
CA GLN A 261 -2.33 -13.58 -19.08
C GLN A 261 -2.91 -13.88 -20.46
N PHE A 262 -2.21 -13.45 -21.52
CA PHE A 262 -2.69 -13.63 -22.88
C PHE A 262 -2.78 -15.09 -23.32
N ASP A 263 -1.85 -15.91 -22.84
CA ASP A 263 -1.82 -17.34 -23.12
C ASP A 263 -1.65 -18.11 -21.81
N GLY A 264 -2.28 -19.27 -21.77
CA GLY A 264 -2.21 -20.19 -20.65
C GLY A 264 -3.12 -19.86 -19.46
N LEU A 265 -3.09 -20.79 -18.52
CA LEU A 265 -3.72 -20.70 -17.21
C LEU A 265 -2.61 -20.53 -16.17
N GLU A 266 -2.87 -19.76 -15.12
CA GLU A 266 -1.90 -19.59 -14.05
C GLU A 266 -2.01 -20.72 -13.02
N TYR A 267 -0.85 -21.19 -12.56
CA TYR A 267 -0.72 -22.23 -11.54
C TYR A 267 0.11 -21.72 -10.36
N SER A 268 0.10 -22.48 -9.26
CA SER A 268 1.01 -22.25 -8.14
C SER A 268 2.46 -22.16 -8.64
N ARG A 269 3.17 -21.15 -8.15
CA ARG A 269 4.60 -20.89 -8.39
C ARG A 269 5.45 -21.19 -7.16
N PHE A 270 4.92 -21.97 -6.19
CA PHE A 270 5.61 -22.21 -4.93
C PHE A 270 7.10 -22.60 -5.09
N PHE A 271 7.41 -23.50 -6.03
CA PHE A 271 8.77 -23.96 -6.32
C PHE A 271 9.39 -23.32 -7.57
N LYS A 272 8.79 -22.23 -8.09
CA LYS A 272 9.21 -21.60 -9.35
C LYS A 272 9.48 -20.12 -9.13
N GLN A 273 10.73 -19.70 -9.28
CA GLN A 273 11.08 -18.29 -9.21
C GLN A 273 10.34 -17.48 -10.29
N GLY A 274 9.79 -16.35 -9.88
CA GLY A 274 9.17 -15.39 -10.76
C GLY A 274 10.19 -14.63 -11.60
N LYS A 275 9.68 -13.80 -12.51
CA LYS A 275 10.49 -12.88 -13.32
C LYS A 275 10.46 -11.51 -12.67
N HIS A 276 11.44 -10.69 -12.99
CA HIS A 276 11.53 -9.30 -12.54
C HIS A 276 10.19 -8.55 -12.69
N ASP A 277 9.74 -7.97 -11.59
CA ASP A 277 8.48 -7.24 -11.46
C ASP A 277 8.73 -5.73 -11.27
N LEU A 278 7.82 -5.00 -10.61
CA LEU A 278 7.98 -3.60 -10.19
C LEU A 278 7.91 -3.48 -8.66
N ASN A 279 8.26 -4.52 -7.90
CA ASN A 279 8.15 -4.61 -6.44
C ASN A 279 6.79 -4.12 -5.93
N GLY A 280 5.73 -4.49 -6.63
CA GLY A 280 4.35 -4.19 -6.27
C GLY A 280 3.82 -2.86 -6.83
N GLY A 281 4.59 -2.20 -7.69
CA GLY A 281 4.17 -1.03 -8.44
C GLY A 281 3.26 -1.33 -9.62
N PHE A 282 2.82 -0.27 -10.28
CA PHE A 282 2.14 -0.33 -11.56
C PHE A 282 2.44 0.89 -12.42
N LEU A 283 2.30 0.74 -13.72
CA LEU A 283 2.51 1.79 -14.72
C LEU A 283 1.29 1.85 -15.62
N LEU A 284 0.63 3.00 -15.65
CA LEU A 284 -0.49 3.25 -16.54
C LEU A 284 0.00 3.71 -17.91
N THR A 285 -0.81 3.49 -18.93
CA THR A 285 -0.65 4.16 -20.23
C THR A 285 -0.93 5.64 -20.02
N ASP A 286 -0.20 6.50 -20.74
CA ASP A 286 -0.39 7.95 -20.70
C ASP A 286 -1.88 8.30 -20.86
N PHE A 287 -2.39 9.21 -20.02
CA PHE A 287 -3.81 9.53 -20.00
C PHE A 287 -4.32 10.18 -21.30
N ASN A 288 -3.43 10.82 -22.08
CA ASN A 288 -3.74 11.43 -23.37
C ASN A 288 -3.73 10.41 -24.53
N ASP A 289 -3.33 9.16 -24.27
CA ASP A 289 -3.36 8.10 -25.29
C ASP A 289 -4.81 7.62 -25.54
N GLU A 290 -5.22 7.55 -26.81
CA GLU A 290 -6.54 7.06 -27.21
C GLU A 290 -6.82 5.62 -26.75
N PHE A 291 -5.79 4.83 -26.46
CA PHE A 291 -5.89 3.47 -25.96
C PHE A 291 -5.82 3.35 -24.44
N ALA A 292 -5.71 4.45 -23.69
CA ALA A 292 -5.71 4.49 -22.22
C ALA A 292 -7.09 4.20 -21.59
N THR A 293 -7.86 3.32 -22.22
CA THR A 293 -9.19 2.90 -21.81
C THR A 293 -9.15 1.87 -20.67
N TYR A 294 -10.32 1.58 -20.11
CA TYR A 294 -10.50 0.56 -19.07
C TYR A 294 -10.91 -0.76 -19.69
N LEU A 295 -10.23 -1.83 -19.29
CA LEU A 295 -10.45 -3.19 -19.76
C LEU A 295 -11.04 -4.04 -18.64
N ASN A 296 -11.92 -4.97 -19.00
CA ASN A 296 -12.39 -6.01 -18.10
C ASN A 296 -11.37 -7.17 -18.13
N VAL A 297 -10.50 -7.20 -17.12
CA VAL A 297 -9.37 -8.13 -17.06
C VAL A 297 -9.76 -9.37 -16.27
N LYS A 298 -9.81 -10.52 -16.94
CA LYS A 298 -10.08 -11.82 -16.35
C LYS A 298 -8.80 -12.46 -15.83
N PHE A 299 -8.70 -12.58 -14.51
CA PHE A 299 -7.69 -13.36 -13.82
C PHE A 299 -8.19 -14.80 -13.67
N SER A 300 -7.33 -15.78 -13.95
CA SER A 300 -7.67 -17.21 -13.88
C SER A 300 -6.53 -18.00 -13.26
N PHE A 301 -6.83 -18.75 -12.20
CA PHE A 301 -5.85 -19.49 -11.42
C PHE A 301 -6.33 -20.91 -11.14
N ARG A 302 -5.43 -21.88 -11.26
CA ARG A 302 -5.65 -23.26 -10.85
C ARG A 302 -4.73 -23.61 -9.68
N PRO A 303 -5.25 -23.75 -8.46
CA PRO A 303 -4.46 -24.16 -7.32
C PRO A 303 -4.01 -25.63 -7.43
N PRO A 304 -3.09 -26.09 -6.57
CA PRO A 304 -2.81 -27.52 -6.38
C PRO A 304 -4.08 -28.32 -6.07
N GLU A 305 -4.12 -29.60 -6.47
CA GLU A 305 -5.35 -30.43 -6.38
C GLU A 305 -5.85 -30.67 -4.95
N ASP A 306 -4.94 -30.64 -3.98
CA ASP A 306 -5.18 -30.82 -2.55
C ASP A 306 -5.56 -29.52 -1.82
N PHE A 307 -5.48 -28.36 -2.49
CA PHE A 307 -5.85 -27.10 -1.87
C PHE A 307 -7.37 -27.02 -1.66
N SER A 308 -7.76 -26.81 -0.40
CA SER A 308 -9.12 -26.48 -0.02
C SER A 308 -9.11 -25.15 0.73
N GLY A 309 -9.82 -24.17 0.20
CA GLY A 309 -9.83 -22.83 0.78
C GLY A 309 -10.37 -21.76 -0.17
N LYS A 310 -10.35 -20.53 0.31
CA LYS A 310 -10.68 -19.34 -0.48
C LYS A 310 -9.40 -18.73 -1.02
N ILE A 311 -9.48 -18.27 -2.27
CA ILE A 311 -8.36 -17.65 -2.97
C ILE A 311 -8.78 -16.23 -3.29
N PHE A 312 -7.91 -15.29 -2.97
CA PHE A 312 -8.08 -13.88 -3.26
C PHE A 312 -6.98 -13.44 -4.21
N ILE A 313 -7.27 -12.42 -5.02
CA ILE A 313 -6.26 -11.71 -5.78
C ILE A 313 -6.03 -10.34 -5.13
N THR A 314 -4.78 -9.95 -5.00
CA THR A 314 -4.40 -8.64 -4.49
C THR A 314 -3.22 -8.12 -5.30
N GLY A 315 -3.06 -6.81 -5.36
CA GLY A 315 -1.96 -6.23 -6.09
C GLY A 315 -1.92 -4.72 -6.03
N SER A 316 -1.15 -4.17 -6.95
CA SER A 316 -0.98 -2.74 -7.15
C SER A 316 -2.30 -1.98 -7.38
N PHE A 317 -3.32 -2.63 -7.95
CA PHE A 317 -4.62 -2.02 -8.25
C PHE A 317 -5.55 -1.85 -7.03
N ASN A 318 -5.24 -2.46 -5.88
CA ASN A 318 -6.03 -2.35 -4.64
C ASN A 318 -5.14 -2.09 -3.41
N ASP A 319 -4.01 -1.40 -3.62
CA ASP A 319 -3.05 -1.04 -2.57
C ASP A 319 -2.53 -2.24 -1.76
N TRP A 320 -2.44 -3.43 -2.38
CA TRP A 320 -2.02 -4.66 -1.72
C TRP A 320 -2.88 -5.07 -0.52
N LYS A 321 -4.12 -4.58 -0.42
CA LYS A 321 -5.07 -5.00 0.60
C LYS A 321 -5.71 -6.31 0.19
N VAL A 322 -5.79 -7.27 1.10
CA VAL A 322 -6.60 -8.48 0.89
C VAL A 322 -8.01 -8.17 1.36
N GLN A 323 -8.99 -8.23 0.46
CA GLN A 323 -10.37 -7.83 0.76
C GLN A 323 -11.38 -8.82 0.17
N PRO A 324 -12.55 -9.03 0.82
CA PRO A 324 -13.57 -9.98 0.38
C PRO A 324 -14.05 -9.79 -1.05
N GLU A 325 -14.12 -8.55 -1.53
CA GLU A 325 -14.53 -8.20 -2.90
C GLU A 325 -13.59 -8.75 -3.98
N PHE A 326 -12.37 -9.17 -3.62
CA PHE A 326 -11.41 -9.79 -4.52
C PHE A 326 -11.31 -11.32 -4.37
N GLU A 327 -12.28 -11.97 -3.71
CA GLU A 327 -12.40 -13.43 -3.68
C GLU A 327 -12.66 -13.96 -5.10
N LEU A 328 -11.92 -15.00 -5.51
CA LEU A 328 -12.10 -15.68 -6.79
C LEU A 328 -13.23 -16.70 -6.71
N GLU A 329 -13.99 -16.81 -7.79
CA GLU A 329 -15.05 -17.80 -7.94
C GLU A 329 -14.50 -19.09 -8.53
N ASN A 330 -14.78 -20.24 -7.91
CA ASN A 330 -14.36 -21.54 -8.42
C ASN A 330 -15.35 -22.05 -9.48
N ILE A 331 -14.89 -22.13 -10.73
CA ILE A 331 -15.63 -22.66 -11.86
C ILE A 331 -14.90 -23.92 -12.38
N TYR A 332 -15.40 -25.09 -12.00
CA TYR A 332 -14.86 -26.40 -12.38
C TYR A 332 -13.36 -26.59 -12.10
N GLY A 333 -12.88 -26.12 -10.93
CA GLY A 333 -11.48 -26.24 -10.51
C GLY A 333 -10.58 -25.12 -11.02
N VAL A 334 -11.14 -24.13 -11.73
CA VAL A 334 -10.45 -22.91 -12.13
C VAL A 334 -11.07 -21.73 -11.40
N TYR A 335 -10.27 -21.05 -10.59
CA TYR A 335 -10.66 -19.87 -9.84
C TYR A 335 -10.55 -18.64 -10.74
N GLN A 336 -11.60 -17.82 -10.80
CA GLN A 336 -11.69 -16.70 -11.74
C GLN A 336 -12.20 -15.43 -11.07
N LYS A 337 -11.70 -14.28 -11.55
CA LYS A 337 -12.18 -12.94 -11.17
C LYS A 337 -12.05 -12.01 -12.37
N ILE A 338 -13.06 -11.19 -12.64
CA ILE A 338 -12.96 -10.10 -13.60
C ILE A 338 -12.81 -8.79 -12.82
N ILE A 339 -11.76 -8.04 -13.12
CA ILE A 339 -11.48 -6.73 -12.51
C ILE A 339 -11.35 -5.71 -13.63
N LYS A 340 -12.04 -4.57 -13.50
CA LYS A 340 -11.93 -3.48 -14.45
C LYS A 340 -10.69 -2.63 -14.13
N LEU A 341 -9.71 -2.61 -15.03
CA LEU A 341 -8.43 -1.91 -14.85
C LEU A 341 -8.15 -0.97 -16.03
N LYS A 342 -7.56 0.20 -15.76
CA LYS A 342 -7.05 1.10 -16.81
C LYS A 342 -5.90 0.42 -17.54
N ARG A 343 -5.74 0.65 -18.85
CA ARG A 343 -4.64 0.06 -19.63
C ARG A 343 -3.28 0.33 -18.99
N GLY A 344 -2.57 -0.73 -18.59
CA GLY A 344 -1.31 -0.59 -17.88
C GLY A 344 -0.58 -1.91 -17.63
N ARG A 345 0.49 -1.81 -16.85
CA ARG A 345 1.27 -2.91 -16.29
C ARG A 345 1.06 -2.93 -14.78
N TYR A 346 0.61 -4.06 -14.24
CA TYR A 346 0.27 -4.23 -12.84
C TYR A 346 0.98 -5.45 -12.25
N ASP A 347 1.56 -5.25 -11.07
CA ASP A 347 1.99 -6.35 -10.23
C ASP A 347 0.82 -6.84 -9.37
N TYR A 348 0.70 -8.16 -9.20
CA TYR A 348 -0.34 -8.82 -8.41
C TYR A 348 0.12 -10.19 -7.90
N GLN A 349 -0.65 -10.80 -7.01
CA GLN A 349 -0.46 -12.19 -6.60
C GLN A 349 -1.76 -12.83 -6.09
N TYR A 350 -1.72 -14.15 -5.92
CA TYR A 350 -2.79 -14.90 -5.28
C TYR A 350 -2.46 -15.19 -3.82
N VAL A 351 -3.45 -15.02 -2.96
CA VAL A 351 -3.32 -15.27 -1.51
C VAL A 351 -4.44 -16.18 -1.05
N ALA A 352 -4.16 -17.03 -0.06
CA ALA A 352 -5.18 -17.81 0.63
C ALA A 352 -5.60 -17.07 1.91
N ALA A 353 -6.88 -17.14 2.26
CA ALA A 353 -7.37 -16.64 3.55
C ALA A 353 -8.68 -17.33 3.91
N ASP A 354 -9.01 -17.33 5.20
CA ASP A 354 -10.31 -17.73 5.71
C ASP A 354 -11.26 -16.54 5.70
N ASN A 355 -12.45 -16.69 5.12
CA ASN A 355 -13.50 -15.67 5.15
C ASN A 355 -14.58 -16.06 6.16
N ILE A 356 -14.55 -15.43 7.34
CA ILE A 356 -15.49 -15.69 8.43
C ILE A 356 -16.36 -14.44 8.59
N ASN A 357 -17.60 -14.50 8.09
CA ASN A 357 -18.56 -13.39 8.15
C ASN A 357 -18.04 -12.05 7.58
N GLY A 358 -17.24 -12.11 6.51
CA GLY A 358 -16.64 -10.92 5.87
C GLY A 358 -15.34 -10.45 6.52
N GLU A 359 -14.90 -11.07 7.63
CA GLU A 359 -13.60 -10.83 8.23
C GLU A 359 -12.60 -11.87 7.69
N LEU A 360 -11.51 -11.39 7.11
CA LEU A 360 -10.44 -12.25 6.60
C LEU A 360 -9.45 -12.61 7.71
N LYS A 361 -9.21 -13.91 7.91
CA LYS A 361 -8.24 -14.44 8.88
C LYS A 361 -7.24 -15.35 8.19
N ASN A 362 -6.14 -15.64 8.88
CA ASN A 362 -5.10 -16.57 8.43
C ASN A 362 -4.63 -16.29 6.99
N ILE A 363 -4.37 -15.02 6.68
CA ILE A 363 -3.92 -14.61 5.35
C ILE A 363 -2.54 -15.22 5.10
N ASP A 364 -2.46 -16.11 4.11
CA ASP A 364 -1.25 -16.75 3.64
C ASP A 364 -0.86 -16.21 2.26
N TRP A 365 0.26 -15.48 2.24
CA TRP A 365 0.84 -14.85 1.06
C TRP A 365 1.74 -15.80 0.25
N PHE A 366 2.13 -16.95 0.83
CA PHE A 366 3.25 -17.76 0.36
C PHE A 366 2.81 -19.11 -0.20
N ILE A 367 1.67 -19.66 0.22
CA ILE A 367 1.21 -20.99 -0.18
C ILE A 367 1.14 -21.20 -1.71
N PHE A 368 0.86 -20.15 -2.48
CA PHE A 368 0.82 -20.21 -3.95
C PHE A 368 2.06 -19.63 -4.62
N GLU A 369 2.69 -18.63 -4.01
CA GLU A 369 3.77 -17.88 -4.66
C GLU A 369 5.14 -18.43 -4.30
N GLY A 370 5.29 -19.08 -3.14
CA GLY A 370 6.55 -19.59 -2.65
C GLY A 370 7.31 -18.58 -1.80
N ASN A 371 8.51 -18.97 -1.38
CA ASN A 371 9.35 -18.17 -0.49
C ASN A 371 10.83 -18.42 -0.81
N ASN A 372 11.50 -17.44 -1.42
CA ASN A 372 12.87 -17.57 -1.90
C ASN A 372 13.72 -16.33 -1.54
N TRP A 373 14.93 -16.54 -1.00
CA TRP A 373 15.88 -15.46 -0.69
C TRP A 373 16.45 -14.73 -1.93
N GLU A 374 16.30 -15.32 -3.11
CA GLU A 374 16.68 -14.72 -4.40
C GLU A 374 15.69 -13.65 -4.88
N THR A 375 14.51 -13.56 -4.24
CA THR A 375 13.49 -12.56 -4.57
C THR A 375 14.02 -11.16 -4.32
N THR A 376 13.84 -10.30 -5.31
CA THR A 376 14.12 -8.87 -5.22
C THR A 376 12.99 -8.22 -4.45
N ASN A 377 13.33 -7.49 -3.38
CA ASN A 377 12.35 -6.74 -2.59
C ASN A 377 12.95 -5.41 -2.14
N GLU A 378 12.05 -4.46 -1.92
CA GLU A 378 12.32 -3.19 -1.28
C GLU A 378 11.80 -3.22 0.17
N TYR A 379 12.66 -2.90 1.13
CA TYR A 379 12.27 -2.73 2.54
C TYR A 379 12.47 -1.27 2.95
N ASN A 380 11.38 -0.58 3.23
CA ASN A 380 11.38 0.78 3.74
C ASN A 380 11.36 0.75 5.26
N ILE A 381 12.43 1.25 5.89
CA ILE A 381 12.64 1.17 7.34
C ILE A 381 12.51 2.57 7.92
N PHE A 382 11.53 2.76 8.81
CA PHE A 382 11.22 4.03 9.45
C PHE A 382 11.49 3.94 10.95
N LEU A 383 12.27 4.89 11.47
CA LEU A 383 12.51 5.03 12.91
C LEU A 383 11.62 6.12 13.49
N PHE A 384 10.73 5.73 14.40
CA PHE A 384 9.79 6.62 15.06
C PHE A 384 10.30 7.11 16.42
N TYR A 385 10.06 8.39 16.67
CA TYR A 385 10.40 9.11 17.89
C TYR A 385 9.17 9.86 18.39
N LYS A 386 8.89 9.73 19.68
CA LYS A 386 7.79 10.42 20.34
C LYS A 386 8.22 11.83 20.73
N ASP A 387 7.90 12.79 19.88
CA ASP A 387 8.09 14.21 20.20
C ASP A 387 7.08 14.62 21.27
N GLN A 388 7.48 15.49 22.20
CA GLN A 388 6.65 15.99 23.30
C GLN A 388 6.03 17.36 22.98
N ASN A 389 6.49 18.01 21.91
CA ASN A 389 5.95 19.29 21.47
C ASN A 389 4.50 19.15 20.99
N PHE A 390 3.73 20.23 21.09
CA PHE A 390 2.37 20.34 20.55
C PHE A 390 1.36 19.30 21.07
N GLY A 391 1.58 18.79 22.30
CA GLY A 391 0.73 17.75 22.90
C GLY A 391 1.20 16.32 22.61
N GLY A 392 2.31 16.18 21.90
CA GLY A 392 3.01 14.93 21.63
C GLY A 392 2.52 14.21 20.37
N TYR A 393 3.46 13.69 19.59
CA TYR A 393 3.18 13.00 18.34
C TYR A 393 4.32 12.07 17.93
N ASP A 394 4.01 11.12 17.04
CA ASP A 394 4.97 10.16 16.50
C ASP A 394 5.61 10.75 15.23
N ARG A 395 6.88 11.18 15.34
CA ARG A 395 7.63 11.70 14.21
C ARG A 395 8.62 10.67 13.67
N ILE A 396 8.89 10.70 12.36
CA ILE A 396 9.92 9.87 11.74
C ILE A 396 11.24 10.63 11.72
N ILE A 397 12.26 10.12 12.40
CA ILE A 397 13.58 10.78 12.51
C ILE A 397 14.64 10.19 11.58
N SER A 398 14.35 9.04 10.97
CA SER A 398 15.20 8.43 9.96
C SER A 398 14.38 7.49 9.09
N HIS A 399 14.68 7.51 7.79
CA HIS A 399 14.29 6.50 6.82
C HIS A 399 15.53 5.81 6.26
N TYR A 400 15.40 4.52 5.93
CA TYR A 400 16.38 3.78 5.16
C TYR A 400 15.67 2.85 4.19
N LYS A 401 15.96 2.98 2.90
CA LYS A 401 15.48 2.07 1.87
C LYS A 401 16.53 1.00 1.59
N LEU A 402 16.23 -0.24 1.97
CA LEU A 402 17.06 -1.41 1.70
C LEU A 402 16.51 -2.14 0.47
N ILE A 403 17.35 -2.31 -0.55
CA ILE A 403 17.00 -3.11 -1.74
C ILE A 403 17.77 -4.42 -1.66
N LYS A 404 17.05 -5.54 -1.50
CA LYS A 404 17.62 -6.87 -1.71
C LYS A 404 17.47 -7.20 -3.18
N LYS A 405 18.59 -7.50 -3.85
CA LYS A 405 18.64 -7.97 -5.25
C LYS A 405 19.02 -9.44 -5.30
#